data_AF-A0A6I1NNA4-F1
#
_entry.id   AF-A0A6I1NNA4-F1
#
_cell.length_a   1.000
_cell.length_b   1.000
_cell.length_c   1.000
_cell.angle_alpha   90.00
_cell.angle_beta   90.00
_cell.angle_gamma   90.00
#
_symmetry.space_group_name_H-M   'P 1'
#
loop_
_entity.id
_entity.type
_entity.pdbx_description
1 polymer ?
#
loop_
_entity_poly.entity_id
_entity_poly.type
_entity_poly.pdbx_seq_one_letter_code
_entity_poly.pdbx_strand_id
1 'polypeptide(L)'
;EEFVAREHLLVSSQGFIGITDEGLANLGLSRQVCASTTHFAALPFLLKGSQAVATIPAHAARRIAEFTGLQLLPCPLALPRYPIELGWRTSPQTDPLLVKVREAIVESFALTYSPPSGD
;
A
#
# COMPACT_ATOMS: atom_id res chain seq x y z
N GLU A 1 -1.91 18.74 11.43
CA GLU A 1 -3.24 19.34 11.20
C GLU A 1 -3.66 19.29 9.73
N GLU A 2 -2.84 19.77 8.78
CA GLU A 2 -3.20 19.78 7.34
C GLU A 2 -3.59 18.39 6.77
N PHE A 3 -2.92 17.32 7.20
CA PHE A 3 -3.24 15.95 6.75
C PHE A 3 -4.67 15.52 7.12
N VAL A 4 -5.09 15.76 8.37
CA VAL A 4 -6.42 15.36 8.85
C VAL A 4 -7.53 16.29 8.39
N ALA A 5 -7.19 17.55 8.04
CA ALA A 5 -8.12 18.54 7.52
C ALA A 5 -8.52 18.29 6.05
N ARG A 6 -7.70 17.56 5.28
CA ARG A 6 -8.07 17.12 3.93
C ARG A 6 -9.06 15.96 3.99
N GLU A 7 -9.89 15.84 2.97
CA GLU A 7 -10.66 14.61 2.74
C GLU A 7 -9.73 13.46 2.32
N HIS A 8 -10.11 12.23 2.65
CA HIS A 8 -9.33 11.04 2.35
C HIS A 8 -10.09 10.08 1.46
N LEU A 9 -9.37 9.49 0.51
CA LEU A 9 -9.77 8.26 -0.12
C LEU A 9 -9.10 7.09 0.57
N LEU A 10 -9.90 6.07 0.86
CA LEU A 10 -9.43 4.83 1.43
C LEU A 10 -9.39 3.73 0.38
N VAL A 11 -8.32 2.94 0.39
CA VAL A 11 -8.31 1.63 -0.28
C VAL A 11 -8.53 0.56 0.79
N SER A 12 -9.73 -0.03 0.83
CA SER A 12 -10.10 -1.04 1.82
C SER A 12 -11.17 -1.97 1.27
N SER A 13 -11.07 -3.25 1.60
CA SER A 13 -12.12 -4.25 1.40
C SER A 13 -13.12 -4.31 2.56
N GLN A 14 -12.85 -3.60 3.66
CA GLN A 14 -13.59 -3.70 4.92
C GLN A 14 -14.39 -2.42 5.27
N GLY A 15 -14.58 -1.52 4.31
CA GLY A 15 -15.39 -0.30 4.49
C GLY A 15 -14.55 0.98 4.62
N PHE A 16 -14.82 1.78 5.65
CA PHE A 16 -14.31 3.15 5.82
C PHE A 16 -13.27 3.31 6.94
N ILE A 17 -12.77 2.19 7.49
CA ILE A 17 -11.72 2.16 8.52
C ILE A 17 -10.55 1.34 7.97
N GLY A 18 -9.33 1.80 8.20
CA GLY A 18 -8.10 1.08 7.87
C GLY A 18 -6.91 1.52 8.73
N ILE A 19 -5.71 1.06 8.36
CA ILE A 19 -4.49 1.24 9.15
C ILE A 19 -4.12 2.71 9.43
N THR A 20 -4.52 3.63 8.55
CA THR A 20 -4.33 5.06 8.76
C THR A 20 -5.20 5.59 9.91
N ASP A 21 -6.41 5.06 10.07
CA ASP A 21 -7.34 5.44 11.14
C ASP A 21 -6.83 4.95 12.50
N GLU A 22 -6.26 3.74 12.55
CA GLU A 22 -5.56 3.24 13.75
C GLU A 22 -4.36 4.11 14.12
N GLY A 23 -3.53 4.47 13.13
CA GLY A 23 -2.39 5.36 13.33
C GLY A 23 -2.79 6.76 13.83
N LEU A 24 -3.91 7.31 13.33
CA LEU A 24 -4.45 8.58 13.81
C LEU A 24 -5.06 8.47 15.20
N ALA A 25 -5.79 7.40 15.49
CA ALA A 25 -6.41 7.16 16.79
C ALA A 25 -5.37 7.09 17.92
N ASN A 26 -4.20 6.50 17.67
CA ASN A 26 -3.07 6.48 18.61
C ASN A 26 -2.52 7.88 18.94
N LEU A 27 -2.81 8.88 18.11
CA LEU A 27 -2.45 10.28 18.30
C LEU A 27 -3.63 11.13 18.79
N GLY A 28 -4.79 10.52 19.09
CA GLY A 28 -6.02 11.24 19.44
C GLY A 28 -6.63 12.02 18.27
N LEU A 29 -6.28 11.67 17.04
CA LEU A 29 -6.75 12.32 15.82
C LEU A 29 -7.74 11.43 15.06
N SER A 30 -8.53 12.05 14.20
CA SER A 30 -9.39 11.38 13.22
C SER A 30 -9.31 12.09 11.88
N ARG A 31 -9.84 11.47 10.83
CA ARG A 31 -9.91 12.02 9.46
C ARG A 31 -11.30 11.82 8.88
N GLN A 32 -11.59 12.53 7.80
CA GLN A 32 -12.80 12.30 7.01
C GLN A 32 -12.48 11.45 5.78
N VAL A 33 -13.05 10.25 5.70
CA VAL A 33 -12.97 9.41 4.49
C VAL A 33 -14.19 9.71 3.61
N CYS A 34 -13.99 10.42 2.50
CA CYS A 34 -15.08 10.83 1.60
C CYS A 34 -15.48 9.72 0.62
N ALA A 35 -14.58 8.80 0.30
CA ALA A 35 -14.87 7.61 -0.51
C ALA A 35 -13.91 6.45 -0.18
N SER A 36 -14.37 5.23 -0.42
CA SER A 36 -13.59 4.00 -0.26
C SER A 36 -13.69 3.15 -1.53
N THR A 37 -12.58 2.53 -1.91
CA THR A 37 -12.49 1.60 -3.03
C THR A 37 -11.71 0.34 -2.64
N THR A 38 -11.95 -0.77 -3.31
CA THR A 38 -11.22 -2.02 -3.10
C THR A 38 -9.93 -2.12 -3.93
N HIS A 39 -9.70 -1.20 -4.88
CA HIS A 39 -8.63 -1.32 -5.87
C HIS A 39 -7.81 -0.04 -6.05
N PHE A 40 -6.48 -0.16 -5.98
CA PHE A 40 -5.55 0.94 -6.23
C PHE A 40 -5.70 1.58 -7.61
N ALA A 41 -6.10 0.81 -8.62
CA ALA A 41 -6.27 1.28 -10.00
C ALA A 41 -7.34 2.38 -10.16
N ALA A 42 -8.30 2.48 -9.22
CA ALA A 42 -9.33 3.52 -9.25
C ALA A 42 -8.83 4.86 -8.69
N LEU A 43 -7.80 4.86 -7.84
CA LEU A 43 -7.34 6.07 -7.15
C LEU A 43 -7.00 7.25 -8.07
N PRO A 44 -6.33 7.09 -9.21
CA PRO A 44 -6.01 8.22 -10.07
C PRO A 44 -7.24 8.98 -10.57
N PHE A 45 -8.31 8.25 -10.84
CA PHE A 45 -9.57 8.81 -11.34
C PHE A 45 -10.38 9.46 -10.23
N LEU A 46 -10.29 8.93 -9.00
CA LEU A 46 -10.98 9.48 -7.84
C LEU A 46 -10.27 10.69 -7.22
N LEU A 47 -8.93 10.73 -7.29
CA LEU A 47 -8.13 11.84 -6.75
C LEU A 47 -8.16 13.06 -7.68
N LYS A 48 -8.12 12.84 -9.01
CA LYS A 48 -8.09 13.93 -9.99
C LYS A 48 -9.30 14.86 -9.84
N GLY A 49 -9.02 16.16 -9.77
CA GLY A 49 -10.06 17.19 -9.62
C GLY A 49 -10.54 17.40 -8.18
N SER A 50 -9.96 16.69 -7.20
CA SER A 50 -10.21 16.89 -5.76
C SER A 50 -8.95 17.34 -5.03
N GLN A 51 -9.13 17.85 -3.81
CA GLN A 51 -8.03 18.09 -2.87
C GLN A 51 -7.83 16.92 -1.89
N ALA A 52 -8.49 15.78 -2.16
CA ALA A 52 -8.41 14.61 -1.31
C ALA A 52 -7.03 13.94 -1.42
N VAL A 53 -6.64 13.22 -0.37
CA VAL A 53 -5.41 12.44 -0.31
C VAL A 53 -5.70 10.96 -0.09
N ALA A 54 -4.78 10.10 -0.50
CA ALA A 54 -4.86 8.67 -0.20
C ALA A 54 -3.55 8.21 0.46
N THR A 55 -3.66 7.46 1.55
CA THR A 55 -2.51 6.79 2.18
C THR A 55 -2.52 5.34 1.75
N ILE A 56 -1.51 4.93 0.97
CA ILE A 56 -1.38 3.59 0.41
C ILE A 56 0.08 3.11 0.49
N PRO A 57 0.36 1.83 0.24
CA PRO A 57 1.74 1.34 0.20
C PRO A 57 2.64 2.11 -0.77
N ALA A 58 3.87 2.37 -0.33
CA ALA A 58 4.81 3.21 -1.08
C ALA A 58 5.09 2.70 -2.51
N HIS A 59 5.12 1.38 -2.73
CA HIS A 59 5.31 0.83 -4.07
C HIS A 59 4.13 1.14 -4.99
N ALA A 60 2.89 1.03 -4.50
CA ALA A 60 1.70 1.35 -5.28
C ALA A 60 1.63 2.85 -5.57
N ALA A 61 1.92 3.69 -4.56
CA ALA A 61 1.95 5.14 -4.69
C ALA A 61 2.98 5.63 -5.73
N ARG A 62 4.21 5.07 -5.72
CA ARG A 62 5.23 5.37 -6.74
C ARG A 62 4.75 5.04 -8.14
N ARG A 63 4.23 3.83 -8.36
CA ARG A 63 3.75 3.40 -9.68
C ARG A 63 2.57 4.26 -10.15
N ILE A 64 1.64 4.60 -9.25
CA ILE A 64 0.54 5.50 -9.60
C ILE A 64 1.07 6.88 -10.00
N ALA A 65 1.98 7.47 -9.23
CA ALA A 65 2.54 8.79 -9.53
C ALA A 65 3.23 8.84 -10.91
N GLU A 66 4.02 7.81 -11.24
CA GLU A 66 4.76 7.68 -12.52
C GLU A 66 3.85 7.81 -13.76
N PHE A 67 2.63 7.27 -13.74
CA PHE A 67 1.76 7.22 -14.92
C PHE A 67 0.60 8.22 -14.92
N THR A 68 0.38 8.96 -13.83
CA THR A 68 -0.88 9.71 -13.65
C THR A 68 -0.70 11.21 -13.41
N GLY A 69 0.52 11.65 -13.10
CA GLY A 69 0.84 13.04 -12.73
C GLY A 69 0.45 13.40 -11.30
N LEU A 70 -0.04 12.44 -10.50
CA LEU A 70 -0.25 12.63 -9.07
C LEU A 70 1.08 12.78 -8.34
N GLN A 71 1.08 13.60 -7.28
CA GLN A 71 2.25 13.81 -6.45
C GLN A 71 2.31 12.78 -5.32
N LEU A 72 3.50 12.23 -5.10
CA LEU A 72 3.80 11.40 -3.94
C LEU A 72 4.24 12.30 -2.78
N LEU A 73 3.57 12.17 -1.63
CA LEU A 73 3.90 12.91 -0.42
C LEU A 73 4.42 11.95 0.67
N PRO A 74 5.34 12.39 1.55
CA PRO A 74 5.72 11.63 2.74
C PRO A 74 4.49 11.35 3.61
N CYS A 75 4.36 10.12 4.11
CA CYS A 75 3.31 9.79 5.07
C CYS A 75 3.66 10.42 6.43
N PRO A 76 2.79 11.24 7.04
CA PRO A 76 3.08 11.88 8.33
C PRO A 76 2.90 10.93 9.52
N LEU A 77 2.43 9.70 9.29
CA LEU A 77 2.20 8.70 10.31
C LEU A 77 3.30 7.65 10.28
N ALA A 78 3.78 7.25 11.46
CA ALA A 78 4.61 6.07 11.63
C ALA A 78 3.73 4.82 11.57
N LEU A 79 3.46 4.32 10.36
CA LEU A 79 2.67 3.11 10.13
C LEU A 79 3.56 1.85 10.14
N PRO A 80 3.04 0.70 10.60
CA PRO A 80 3.79 -0.54 10.60
C PRO A 80 4.18 -0.95 9.17
N ARG A 81 5.36 -1.55 9.04
CA ARG A 81 5.76 -2.24 7.81
C ARG A 81 5.02 -3.57 7.72
N TYR A 82 4.77 -4.00 6.50
CA TYR A 82 4.16 -5.30 6.24
C TYR A 82 5.02 -6.08 5.24
N PRO A 83 5.17 -7.39 5.41
CA PRO A 83 5.91 -8.23 4.48
C PRO A 83 5.11 -8.48 3.21
N ILE A 84 5.82 -8.69 2.09
CA ILE A 84 5.27 -9.31 0.89
C ILE A 84 5.73 -10.76 0.91
N GLU A 85 4.78 -11.67 0.97
CA GLU A 85 5.06 -13.10 1.13
C GLU A 85 4.58 -13.88 -0.08
N LEU A 86 5.32 -14.95 -0.40
CA LEU A 86 4.91 -15.94 -1.39
C LEU A 86 4.33 -17.14 -0.64
N GLY A 87 3.03 -17.39 -0.82
CA GLY A 87 2.32 -18.52 -0.20
C GLY A 87 2.03 -19.65 -1.19
N TRP A 88 2.14 -20.89 -0.75
CA TRP A 88 1.76 -22.08 -1.52
C TRP A 88 1.18 -23.17 -0.60
N ARG A 89 0.44 -24.10 -1.19
CA ARG A 89 -0.09 -25.26 -0.47
C ARG A 89 1.05 -26.21 -0.11
N THR A 90 1.08 -26.67 1.13
CA THR A 90 2.01 -27.73 1.57
C THR A 90 1.62 -29.07 0.95
N SER A 91 2.60 -29.75 0.35
CA SER A 91 2.43 -31.05 -0.31
C SER A 91 3.61 -31.96 0.02
N PRO A 92 3.40 -33.28 0.23
CA PRO A 92 4.48 -34.23 0.45
C PRO A 92 5.43 -34.35 -0.76
N GLN A 93 4.92 -34.09 -1.97
CA GLN A 93 5.69 -34.02 -3.19
C GLN A 93 5.65 -32.58 -3.69
N THR A 94 6.81 -31.93 -3.72
CA THR A 94 6.93 -30.57 -4.26
C THR A 94 7.04 -30.68 -5.78
N ASP A 95 6.11 -30.06 -6.49
CA ASP A 95 6.16 -29.97 -7.95
C ASP A 95 7.41 -29.16 -8.38
N PRO A 96 8.33 -29.74 -9.18
CA PRO A 96 9.50 -29.02 -9.68
C PRO A 96 9.17 -27.74 -10.47
N LEU A 97 8.01 -27.66 -11.12
CA LEU A 97 7.58 -26.44 -11.81
C LEU A 97 7.22 -25.32 -10.83
N LEU A 98 6.58 -25.66 -9.70
CA LEU A 98 6.31 -24.68 -8.65
C LEU A 98 7.61 -24.12 -8.06
N VAL A 99 8.64 -24.95 -7.88
CA VAL A 99 9.96 -24.49 -7.42
C VAL A 99 10.55 -23.48 -8.40
N LYS A 100 10.59 -23.80 -9.69
CA LYS A 100 11.12 -22.88 -10.72
C LYS A 100 10.36 -21.56 -10.78
N VAL A 101 9.03 -21.59 -10.67
CA VAL A 101 8.21 -20.37 -10.64
C VAL A 101 8.54 -19.54 -9.40
N ARG A 102 8.69 -20.17 -8.23
CA ARG A 102 9.08 -19.46 -7.00
C ARG A 102 10.44 -18.80 -7.14
N GLU A 103 11.42 -19.51 -7.69
CA GLU A 103 12.76 -18.98 -7.94
C GLU A 103 12.70 -17.77 -8.89
N ALA A 104 11.98 -17.89 -10.01
CA ALA A 104 11.81 -16.80 -10.97
C ALA A 104 11.13 -15.55 -10.36
N ILE A 105 10.12 -15.75 -9.50
CA ILE A 105 9.48 -14.64 -8.78
C ILE A 105 10.49 -13.97 -7.85
N VAL A 106 11.23 -14.74 -7.04
CA VAL A 106 12.23 -14.19 -6.11
C VAL A 106 13.33 -13.43 -6.86
N GLU A 107 13.84 -13.97 -7.96
CA GLU A 107 14.84 -13.34 -8.82
C GLU A 107 14.34 -11.98 -9.37
N SER A 108 13.06 -11.89 -9.73
CA SER A 108 12.45 -10.64 -10.20
C SER A 108 12.47 -9.52 -9.16
N PHE A 109 12.56 -9.85 -7.86
CA PHE A 109 12.70 -8.88 -6.78
C PHE A 109 14.15 -8.67 -6.31
N ALA A 110 15.05 -9.61 -6.62
CA ALA A 110 16.47 -9.55 -6.21
C ALA A 110 17.22 -8.35 -6.80
N LEU A 111 16.84 -7.89 -8.00
CA LEU A 111 17.44 -6.71 -8.65
C LEU A 111 17.02 -5.37 -8.01
N THR A 112 16.04 -5.37 -7.11
CA THR A 112 15.50 -4.15 -6.46
C THR A 112 15.66 -4.17 -4.94
N TYR A 113 16.01 -5.32 -4.35
CA TYR A 113 16.10 -5.52 -2.91
C TYR A 113 17.51 -5.22 -2.39
N SER A 114 17.67 -4.11 -1.67
CA SER A 114 18.72 -3.99 -0.67
C SER A 114 18.16 -4.52 0.66
N PRO A 115 18.76 -5.53 1.30
CA PRO A 115 18.36 -5.94 2.62
C PRO A 115 18.49 -4.74 3.58
N PRO A 116 17.56 -4.56 4.53
CA PRO A 116 17.75 -3.56 5.57
C PRO A 116 19.03 -3.91 6.32
N SER A 117 19.97 -2.97 6.40
CA SER A 117 21.07 -3.02 7.37
C SER A 117 20.44 -3.15 8.74
N GLY A 118 20.66 -4.32 9.37
CA GLY A 118 20.10 -4.63 10.67
C GLY A 118 20.71 -3.73 11.74
N ASP A 119 19.84 -3.12 12.54
CA ASP A 119 20.07 -2.68 13.90
C ASP A 119 19.00 -3.34 14.79
#